data_AF-A0A3D4BJX3-F1
#
_entry.id   AF-A0A3D4BJX3-F1
#
_cell.length_a   1.000
_cell.length_b   1.000
_cell.length_c   1.000
_cell.angle_alpha   90.00
_cell.angle_beta   90.00
_cell.angle_gamma   90.00
#
_symmetry.space_group_name_H-M   'P 1'
#
loop_
_entity.id
_entity.type
_entity.pdbx_description
1 polymer ?
#
loop_
_entity_poly.entity_id
_entity_poly.type
_entity_poly.pdbx_seq_one_letter_code
_entity_poly.pdbx_strand_id
1 'polypeptide(L)'
;NSMLVNQNVMKRINYKQVILHFVATCFFTSAAISFSRLYNIELLNSTIENGVETVLKNPEKYGITITDIWKFTFYANISSLIGIFIAFTISIIISLINRWSLLNCCIVLLISLILNKLISLDLYFIYPSSFTKNLALNFSISGLLFLTISGFIFFSSFSNSKINSNPKL
;
A
#
# COMPACT_ATOMS: atom_id res chain seq x y z
N ASN A 1 8.69 -13.82 36.93
CA ASN A 1 7.55 -13.05 36.36
C ASN A 1 7.78 -12.51 34.95
N SER A 2 8.91 -11.90 34.59
CA SER A 2 9.17 -11.43 33.20
C SER A 2 9.21 -12.54 32.14
N MET A 3 9.78 -13.71 32.46
CA MET A 3 9.79 -14.88 31.55
C MET A 3 8.39 -15.44 31.26
N LEU A 4 7.49 -15.47 32.24
CA LEU A 4 6.11 -15.96 32.06
C LEU A 4 5.25 -14.98 31.24
N VAL A 5 5.50 -13.67 31.37
CA VAL A 5 4.85 -12.65 30.54
C VAL A 5 5.29 -12.79 29.08
N ASN A 6 6.59 -12.99 28.82
CA ASN A 6 7.10 -13.18 27.46
C ASN A 6 6.56 -14.45 26.78
N GLN A 7 6.41 -15.56 27.52
CA GLN A 7 5.81 -16.78 26.99
C GLN A 7 4.33 -16.62 26.64
N ASN A 8 3.59 -15.77 27.38
CA ASN A 8 2.19 -15.46 27.08
C ASN A 8 2.01 -14.51 25.89
N VAL A 9 2.98 -13.61 25.64
CA VAL A 9 2.97 -12.72 24.46
C VAL A 9 3.35 -13.49 23.19
N MET A 10 4.36 -14.36 23.23
CA MET A 10 4.76 -15.18 22.07
C MET A 10 3.66 -16.17 21.64
N LYS A 11 2.84 -16.69 22.57
CA LYS A 11 1.68 -17.54 22.24
C LYS A 11 0.53 -16.83 21.53
N ARG A 12 0.57 -15.49 21.38
CA ARG A 12 -0.51 -14.69 20.77
C ARG A 12 -0.18 -14.16 19.37
N ILE A 13 1.04 -14.36 18.88
CA ILE A 13 1.44 -13.90 17.54
C ILE A 13 0.98 -14.92 16.50
N ASN A 14 0.11 -14.47 15.59
CA ASN A 14 -0.32 -15.28 14.46
C ASN A 14 0.39 -14.78 13.20
N TYR A 15 1.47 -15.46 12.81
CA TYR A 15 2.27 -15.07 11.65
C TYR A 15 1.47 -15.09 10.34
N LYS A 16 0.47 -15.97 10.20
CA LYS A 16 -0.39 -16.01 9.01
C LYS A 16 -1.24 -14.75 8.91
N GLN A 17 -1.79 -14.28 10.03
CA GLN A 17 -2.51 -13.01 10.10
C GLN A 17 -1.58 -11.85 9.76
N VAL A 18 -0.38 -11.81 10.35
CA VAL A 18 0.62 -10.76 10.08
C VAL A 18 0.95 -10.71 8.59
N ILE A 19 1.27 -11.86 7.98
CA ILE A 19 1.62 -11.92 6.55
C ILE A 19 0.45 -11.48 5.68
N LEU A 20 -0.76 -12.01 5.89
CA LEU A 20 -1.91 -11.69 5.04
C LEU A 20 -2.34 -10.23 5.18
N HIS A 21 -2.41 -9.71 6.40
CA HIS A 21 -2.76 -8.30 6.63
C HIS A 21 -1.65 -7.36 6.12
N PHE A 22 -0.38 -7.77 6.19
CA PHE A 22 0.72 -7.00 5.61
C PHE A 22 0.62 -6.95 4.08
N VAL A 23 0.41 -8.09 3.41
CA VAL A 23 0.23 -8.13 1.95
C VAL A 23 -0.99 -7.30 1.53
N ALA A 24 -2.11 -7.41 2.25
CA ALA A 24 -3.30 -6.59 2.01
C ALA A 24 -3.01 -5.10 2.17
N THR A 25 -2.21 -4.73 3.19
CA THR A 25 -1.78 -3.35 3.43
C THR A 25 -0.91 -2.84 2.29
N CYS A 26 0.03 -3.64 1.79
CA CYS A 26 0.84 -3.28 0.63
C CYS A 26 -0.06 -2.93 -0.56
N PHE A 27 -1.00 -3.80 -0.93
CA PHE A 27 -1.94 -3.53 -2.03
C PHE A 27 -2.83 -2.31 -1.77
N PHE A 28 -3.29 -2.11 -0.53
CA PHE A 28 -4.11 -0.94 -0.20
C PHE A 28 -3.31 0.37 -0.37
N THR A 29 -2.07 0.37 0.11
CA THR A 29 -1.14 1.49 -0.04
C THR A 29 -0.80 1.75 -1.50
N SER A 30 -0.57 0.70 -2.29
CA SER A 30 -0.41 0.79 -3.75
C SER A 30 -1.59 1.51 -4.40
N ALA A 31 -2.82 1.12 -4.04
CA ALA A 31 -4.03 1.73 -4.57
C ALA A 31 -4.10 3.24 -4.24
N ALA A 32 -3.83 3.60 -2.99
CA ALA A 32 -3.82 5.00 -2.56
C ALA A 32 -2.78 5.83 -3.32
N ILE A 33 -1.57 5.30 -3.51
CA ILE A 33 -0.53 5.95 -4.33
C ILE A 33 -1.03 6.09 -5.77
N SER A 34 -1.55 5.04 -6.40
CA SER A 34 -2.03 5.10 -7.79
C SER A 34 -3.10 6.18 -7.99
N PHE A 35 -4.07 6.30 -7.08
CA PHE A 35 -5.08 7.37 -7.14
C PHE A 35 -4.47 8.76 -6.94
N SER A 36 -3.47 8.90 -6.07
CA SER A 36 -2.79 10.19 -5.87
C SER A 36 -2.07 10.69 -7.12
N ARG A 37 -1.61 9.78 -8.00
CA ARG A 37 -0.93 10.13 -9.25
C ARG A 37 -1.86 10.79 -10.27
N LEU A 38 -3.17 10.59 -10.15
CA LEU A 38 -4.17 11.26 -10.99
C LEU A 38 -4.17 12.79 -10.77
N TYR A 39 -3.73 13.26 -9.60
CA TYR A 39 -3.70 14.68 -9.28
C TYR A 39 -2.74 15.48 -10.16
N ASN A 40 -1.62 14.87 -10.60
CA ASN A 40 -0.64 15.56 -11.42
C ASN A 40 -0.16 14.68 -12.57
N ILE A 41 -1.11 14.43 -13.47
CA ILE A 41 -0.91 13.49 -14.57
C ILE A 41 -0.17 14.10 -15.75
N GLU A 42 -0.22 15.42 -15.89
CA GLU A 42 0.47 16.19 -16.93
C GLU A 42 1.98 16.11 -16.78
N LEU A 43 2.49 16.15 -15.54
CA LEU A 43 3.89 15.90 -15.23
C LEU A 43 4.33 14.53 -15.76
N LEU A 44 3.57 13.48 -15.44
CA LEU A 44 3.87 12.12 -15.89
C LEU A 44 3.84 11.99 -17.41
N ASN A 45 2.80 12.50 -18.07
CA ASN A 45 2.69 12.48 -19.53
C ASN A 45 3.91 13.15 -20.16
N SER A 46 4.29 14.32 -19.67
CA SER A 46 5.47 15.04 -20.15
C SER A 46 6.74 14.23 -19.97
N THR A 47 6.93 13.58 -18.81
CA THR A 47 8.13 12.75 -18.56
C THR A 47 8.18 11.47 -19.38
N ILE A 48 7.03 10.90 -19.75
CA ILE A 48 6.96 9.70 -20.60
C ILE A 48 7.28 10.06 -22.05
N GLU A 49 6.75 11.19 -22.54
CA GLU A 49 6.96 11.64 -23.91
C GLU A 49 8.39 12.17 -24.15
N ASN A 50 8.95 12.91 -23.18
CA ASN A 50 10.19 13.66 -23.37
C ASN A 50 11.38 13.13 -22.56
N GLY A 51 11.15 12.15 -21.69
CA GLY A 51 12.12 11.62 -20.75
C GLY A 51 12.20 12.42 -19.45
N VAL A 52 12.33 11.71 -18.33
CA VAL A 52 12.38 12.27 -16.97
C VAL A 52 13.48 13.33 -16.85
N GLU A 53 14.69 13.02 -17.33
CA GLU A 53 15.83 13.94 -17.21
C GLU A 53 15.62 15.24 -17.99
N THR A 54 15.05 15.16 -19.20
CA THR A 54 14.78 16.33 -20.06
C THR A 54 13.77 17.27 -19.42
N VAL A 55 12.69 16.71 -18.89
CA VAL A 55 11.60 17.47 -18.26
C VAL A 55 12.04 18.08 -16.94
N LEU A 56 12.75 17.33 -16.10
CA LEU A 56 13.22 17.84 -14.81
C LEU A 56 14.35 18.88 -14.95
N LYS A 57 15.14 18.85 -16.02
CA LYS A 57 16.17 19.87 -16.29
C LYS A 57 15.58 21.19 -16.80
N ASN A 58 14.48 21.15 -17.55
CA ASN A 58 13.85 22.34 -18.12
C ASN A 58 12.32 22.33 -17.94
N PRO A 59 11.81 22.31 -16.69
CA PRO A 59 10.39 22.08 -16.43
C PRO A 59 9.48 23.17 -17.01
N GLU A 60 9.94 24.43 -17.02
CA GLU A 60 9.21 25.58 -17.58
C GLU A 60 8.90 25.43 -19.07
N LYS A 61 9.79 24.78 -19.84
CA LYS A 61 9.59 24.51 -21.27
C LYS A 61 8.38 23.61 -21.54
N TYR A 62 8.01 22.81 -20.54
CA TYR A 62 6.90 21.85 -20.61
C TYR A 62 5.68 22.32 -19.81
N GLY A 63 5.64 23.60 -19.41
CA GLY A 63 4.54 24.14 -18.60
C GLY A 63 4.49 23.58 -17.17
N ILE A 64 5.56 22.94 -16.71
CA ILE A 64 5.64 22.32 -15.38
C ILE A 64 6.34 23.28 -14.45
N THR A 65 5.74 23.51 -13.28
CA THR A 65 6.37 24.29 -12.22
C THR A 65 7.14 23.40 -11.25
N ILE A 66 8.11 23.96 -10.53
CA ILE A 66 8.79 23.26 -9.41
C ILE A 66 7.76 22.81 -8.37
N THR A 67 6.71 23.60 -8.17
CA THR A 67 5.59 23.24 -7.27
C THR A 67 4.85 21.99 -7.73
N ASP A 68 4.75 21.73 -9.02
CA ASP A 68 4.10 20.53 -9.56
C ASP A 68 4.90 19.26 -9.25
N ILE A 69 6.22 19.33 -9.41
CA ILE A 69 7.15 18.24 -9.05
C ILE A 69 7.08 17.95 -7.54
N TRP A 70 7.07 19.02 -6.72
CA TRP A 70 6.93 18.91 -5.28
C TRP A 70 5.60 18.26 -4.88
N LYS A 71 4.49 18.78 -5.41
CA LYS A 71 3.14 18.23 -5.18
C LYS A 71 3.07 16.76 -5.56
N PHE A 72 3.63 16.39 -6.72
CA PHE A 72 3.62 15.02 -7.20
C PHE A 72 4.27 14.03 -6.21
N THR A 73 5.40 14.40 -5.62
CA THR A 73 6.09 13.55 -4.64
C THR A 73 5.40 13.60 -3.28
N PHE A 74 5.00 14.80 -2.85
CA PHE A 74 4.37 15.04 -1.56
C PHE A 74 3.03 14.29 -1.44
N TYR A 75 2.12 14.43 -2.41
CA TYR A 75 0.82 13.77 -2.37
C TYR A 75 0.94 12.25 -2.43
N ALA A 76 1.92 11.71 -3.14
CA ALA A 76 2.15 10.26 -3.16
C ALA A 76 2.61 9.75 -1.79
N ASN A 77 3.53 10.44 -1.12
CA ASN A 77 4.00 10.07 0.21
C ASN A 77 2.88 10.17 1.26
N ILE A 78 2.11 11.26 1.24
CA ILE A 78 0.95 11.44 2.12
C ILE A 78 -0.11 10.37 1.86
N SER A 79 -0.42 10.09 0.59
CA SER A 79 -1.40 9.05 0.23
C SER A 79 -0.94 7.66 0.66
N SER A 80 0.37 7.39 0.61
CA SER A 80 0.94 6.14 1.13
C SER A 80 0.69 5.98 2.63
N LEU A 81 0.96 7.03 3.41
CA LEU A 81 0.69 7.04 4.86
C LEU A 81 -0.80 6.87 5.15
N ILE A 82 -1.67 7.60 4.44
CA ILE A 82 -3.12 7.46 4.55
C ILE A 82 -3.55 6.03 4.25
N GLY A 83 -3.02 5.41 3.18
CA GLY A 83 -3.27 4.02 2.83
C GLY A 83 -2.90 3.05 3.95
N ILE A 84 -1.72 3.22 4.56
CA ILE A 84 -1.28 2.42 5.72
C ILE A 84 -2.24 2.58 6.89
N PHE A 85 -2.64 3.81 7.24
CA PHE A 85 -3.53 4.05 8.37
C PHE A 85 -4.92 3.46 8.15
N ILE A 86 -5.50 3.62 6.95
CA ILE A 86 -6.80 3.03 6.63
C ILE A 86 -6.73 1.50 6.67
N ALA A 87 -5.70 0.90 6.06
CA ALA A 87 -5.50 -0.55 6.11
C ALA A 87 -5.30 -1.06 7.55
N PHE A 88 -4.61 -0.30 8.40
CA PHE A 88 -4.48 -0.59 9.81
C PHE A 88 -5.82 -0.55 10.55
N THR A 89 -6.66 0.46 10.30
CA THR A 89 -8.01 0.54 10.87
C THR A 89 -8.85 -0.65 10.45
N ILE A 90 -8.84 -1.02 9.16
CA ILE A 90 -9.54 -2.21 8.64
C ILE A 90 -9.03 -3.48 9.33
N SER A 91 -7.71 -3.63 9.43
CA SER A 91 -7.03 -4.75 10.10
C SER A 91 -7.44 -4.89 11.57
N ILE A 92 -7.57 -3.77 12.31
CA ILE A 92 -8.08 -3.77 13.69
C ILE A 92 -9.53 -4.24 13.73
N ILE A 93 -10.41 -3.65 12.90
CA ILE A 93 -11.84 -3.98 12.89
C ILE A 93 -12.04 -5.47 12.66
N ILE A 94 -11.38 -6.04 11.64
CA ILE A 94 -11.45 -7.47 11.33
C ILE A 94 -10.93 -8.32 12.49
N SER A 95 -9.84 -7.89 13.12
CA SER A 95 -9.26 -8.62 14.25
C SER A 95 -10.17 -8.61 15.47
N LEU A 96 -10.86 -7.50 15.75
CA LEU A 96 -11.87 -7.41 16.82
C LEU A 96 -13.06 -8.34 16.55
N ILE A 97 -13.58 -8.34 15.32
CA ILE A 97 -14.70 -9.21 14.91
C ILE A 97 -14.34 -10.69 15.09
N ASN A 98 -13.14 -11.08 14.66
CA ASN A 98 -12.66 -12.46 14.72
C ASN A 98 -11.98 -12.83 16.06
N ARG A 99 -11.96 -11.91 17.04
CA ARG A 99 -11.27 -12.07 18.34
C ARG A 99 -9.79 -12.43 18.22
N TRP A 100 -9.13 -11.97 17.17
CA TRP A 100 -7.70 -12.12 16.98
C TRP A 100 -6.90 -11.10 17.80
N SER A 101 -5.63 -11.41 18.04
CA SER A 101 -4.73 -10.52 18.78
C SER A 101 -4.46 -9.22 18.01
N LEU A 102 -4.76 -8.07 18.62
CA LEU A 102 -4.45 -6.74 18.07
C LEU A 102 -2.95 -6.49 17.93
N LEU A 103 -2.12 -7.23 18.68
CA LEU A 103 -0.67 -7.14 18.57
C LEU A 103 -0.18 -7.49 17.16
N ASN A 104 -0.88 -8.39 16.46
CA ASN A 104 -0.59 -8.70 15.05
C ASN A 104 -0.80 -7.48 14.15
N CYS A 105 -1.86 -6.69 14.38
CA CYS A 105 -2.11 -5.44 13.66
C CYS A 105 -1.01 -4.40 13.91
N CYS A 106 -0.55 -4.27 15.16
CA CYS A 106 0.53 -3.35 15.52
C CYS A 106 1.86 -3.74 14.85
N ILE A 107 2.16 -5.05 14.79
CA ILE A 107 3.33 -5.56 14.05
C ILE A 107 3.23 -5.17 12.57
N VAL A 108 2.07 -5.40 11.94
CA VAL A 108 1.85 -5.03 10.53
C VAL A 108 2.05 -3.55 10.31
N LEU A 109 1.48 -2.69 11.16
CA LEU A 109 1.66 -1.24 11.08
C LEU A 109 3.14 -0.85 11.13
N LEU A 110 3.89 -1.38 12.10
CA LEU A 110 5.30 -1.05 12.28
C LEU A 110 6.14 -1.50 11.07
N ILE A 111 5.91 -2.70 10.56
CA ILE A 111 6.57 -3.20 9.35
C ILE A 111 6.22 -2.32 8.15
N SER A 112 4.94 -1.98 7.95
CA SER A 112 4.49 -1.14 6.84
C SER A 112 5.05 0.28 6.89
N LEU A 113 5.23 0.86 8.08
CA LEU A 113 5.85 2.18 8.23
C LEU A 113 7.35 2.14 7.89
N ILE A 114 8.08 1.12 8.37
CA ILE A 114 9.51 0.94 8.08
C ILE A 114 9.73 0.70 6.58
N LEU A 115 8.89 -0.14 5.96
CA LEU A 115 9.00 -0.51 4.56
C LEU A 115 8.25 0.44 3.61
N ASN A 116 7.65 1.52 4.10
CA ASN A 116 6.82 2.43 3.32
C ASN A 116 7.54 2.96 2.06
N LYS A 117 8.84 3.27 2.21
CA LYS A 117 9.67 3.74 1.09
C LYS A 117 9.85 2.67 0.01
N LEU A 118 9.99 1.40 0.39
CA LEU A 118 10.11 0.27 -0.54
C LEU A 118 8.78 -0.03 -1.25
N ILE A 119 7.67 0.00 -0.49
CA ILE A 119 6.31 -0.13 -1.06
C ILE A 119 6.07 0.93 -2.13
N SER A 120 6.60 2.14 -1.93
CA SER A 120 6.47 3.26 -2.88
C SER A 120 7.40 3.17 -4.09
N LEU A 121 8.53 2.44 -4.00
CA LEU A 121 9.59 2.41 -5.01
C LEU A 121 9.37 1.34 -6.10
N ASP A 122 8.91 0.15 -5.74
CA ASP A 122 8.94 -1.01 -6.66
C ASP A 122 7.70 -1.16 -7.55
N LEU A 123 6.60 -0.46 -7.27
CA LEU A 123 5.39 -0.58 -8.08
C LEU A 123 5.42 0.24 -9.37
N TYR A 124 6.45 1.08 -9.58
CA TYR A 124 6.71 1.69 -10.89
C TYR A 124 6.93 0.63 -11.99
N PHE A 125 7.44 -0.55 -11.63
CA PHE A 125 7.67 -1.66 -12.57
C PHE A 125 6.49 -2.63 -12.69
N ILE A 126 5.54 -2.61 -11.74
CA ILE A 126 4.34 -3.47 -11.74
C ILE A 126 3.11 -2.67 -12.23
N TYR A 127 3.30 -1.50 -12.84
CA TYR A 127 2.24 -0.95 -13.67
C TYR A 127 2.07 -1.90 -14.87
N PRO A 128 0.90 -2.54 -15.02
CA PRO A 128 0.64 -3.32 -16.21
C PRO A 128 0.84 -2.38 -17.39
N SER A 129 1.87 -2.67 -18.19
CA SER A 129 2.29 -1.89 -19.35
C SER A 129 1.07 -1.57 -20.19
N SER A 130 0.67 -0.29 -20.15
CA SER A 130 -0.37 0.37 -20.96
C SER A 130 -1.53 -0.53 -21.39
N PHE A 131 -2.48 -0.83 -20.50
CA PHE A 131 -3.81 -1.30 -20.93
C PHE A 131 -4.42 -0.33 -21.95
N THR A 132 -4.15 0.97 -21.76
CA THR A 132 -4.56 2.03 -22.66
C THR A 132 -3.43 3.04 -22.86
N LYS A 133 -3.52 3.86 -23.92
CA LYS A 133 -2.66 5.05 -24.09
C LYS A 133 -3.00 6.17 -23.09
N ASN A 134 -4.15 6.08 -22.40
CA ASN A 134 -4.58 7.08 -21.45
C ASN A 134 -4.03 6.76 -20.06
N LEU A 135 -3.07 7.57 -19.62
CA LEU A 135 -2.42 7.40 -18.34
C LEU A 135 -3.39 7.44 -17.16
N ALA A 136 -4.43 8.28 -17.23
CA ALA A 136 -5.44 8.43 -16.17
C ALA A 136 -6.20 7.13 -15.97
N LEU A 137 -6.59 6.51 -17.09
CA LEU A 137 -7.26 5.22 -17.05
C LEU A 137 -6.34 4.13 -16.51
N ASN A 138 -5.06 4.12 -16.89
CA ASN A 138 -4.11 3.12 -16.38
C ASN A 138 -3.96 3.21 -14.85
N PHE A 139 -3.73 4.42 -14.31
CA PHE A 139 -3.65 4.61 -12.84
C PHE A 139 -4.95 4.28 -12.13
N SER A 140 -6.10 4.62 -12.71
CA SER A 140 -7.43 4.31 -12.14
C SER A 140 -7.68 2.80 -12.10
N ILE A 141 -7.40 2.09 -13.20
CA ILE A 141 -7.56 0.64 -13.29
C ILE A 141 -6.61 -0.06 -12.33
N SER A 142 -5.33 0.33 -12.29
CA SER A 142 -4.37 -0.23 -11.34
C SER A 142 -4.79 0.00 -9.89
N GLY A 143 -5.23 1.22 -9.56
CA GLY A 143 -5.72 1.55 -8.22
C GLY A 143 -6.92 0.67 -7.82
N LEU A 144 -7.91 0.54 -8.70
CA LEU A 144 -9.08 -0.32 -8.47
C LEU A 144 -8.72 -1.80 -8.35
N LEU A 145 -7.79 -2.29 -9.16
CA LEU A 145 -7.31 -3.66 -9.12
C LEU A 145 -6.64 -3.96 -7.77
N PHE A 146 -5.72 -3.09 -7.33
CA PHE A 146 -5.05 -3.25 -6.04
C PHE A 146 -6.02 -3.14 -4.86
N LEU A 147 -6.99 -2.22 -4.93
CA LEU A 147 -8.04 -2.08 -3.92
C LEU A 147 -8.88 -3.37 -3.83
N THR A 148 -9.24 -3.95 -4.97
CA THR A 148 -10.03 -5.19 -5.05
C THR A 148 -9.26 -6.37 -4.46
N ILE A 149 -7.96 -6.51 -4.78
CA ILE A 149 -7.10 -7.56 -4.22
C ILE A 149 -6.97 -7.37 -2.70
N SER A 150 -6.71 -6.16 -2.23
CA SER A 150 -6.62 -5.86 -0.79
C SER A 150 -7.92 -6.21 -0.06
N GLY A 151 -9.05 -5.79 -0.60
CA GLY A 151 -10.38 -6.13 -0.07
C GLY A 151 -10.62 -7.63 -0.04
N PHE A 152 -10.27 -8.35 -1.10
CA PHE A 152 -10.37 -9.81 -1.12
C PHE A 152 -9.52 -10.47 -0.03
N ILE A 153 -8.29 -10.00 0.18
CA ILE A 153 -7.42 -10.56 1.23
C ILE A 153 -8.00 -10.27 2.63
N PHE A 154 -8.48 -9.05 2.89
CA PHE A 154 -9.04 -8.66 4.18
C PHE A 154 -10.35 -9.39 4.50
N PHE A 155 -11.26 -9.51 3.52
CA PHE A 155 -12.64 -9.93 3.78
C PHE A 155 -12.96 -11.35 3.33
N SER A 156 -12.11 -12.03 2.55
CA SER A 156 -12.47 -13.39 2.10
C SER A 156 -12.44 -14.40 3.25
N SER A 157 -13.45 -15.29 3.22
CA SER A 157 -13.51 -16.46 4.09
C SER A 157 -12.29 -17.38 3.94
N PHE A 158 -11.66 -17.37 2.77
CA PHE A 158 -10.43 -18.12 2.49
C PHE A 158 -9.23 -17.59 3.28
N SER A 159 -9.03 -16.27 3.34
CA SER A 159 -7.99 -15.68 4.18
C SER A 159 -8.24 -16.00 5.66
N ASN A 160 -9.48 -15.88 6.11
CA ASN A 160 -9.84 -16.11 7.51
C ASN A 160 -9.65 -17.59 7.90
N SER A 161 -10.00 -18.54 7.03
CA SER A 161 -9.78 -19.97 7.29
C SER A 161 -8.29 -20.32 7.32
N LYS A 162 -7.46 -19.69 6.48
CA LYS A 162 -6.00 -19.83 6.54
C LYS A 162 -5.42 -19.32 7.85
N ILE A 163 -5.91 -18.19 8.37
CA ILE A 163 -5.46 -17.62 9.64
C ILE A 163 -5.84 -18.54 10.82
N ASN A 164 -7.04 -19.12 10.77
CA ASN A 164 -7.57 -19.98 11.85
C ASN A 164 -7.05 -21.42 11.79
N SER A 165 -6.56 -21.89 10.64
CA SER A 165 -5.91 -23.19 10.49
C SER A 165 -4.49 -23.16 11.10
N ASN A 166 -4.37 -22.95 12.40
CA ASN A 166 -3.08 -23.19 13.06
C ASN A 166 -2.77 -24.70 13.01
N PRO A 167 -1.54 -25.13 12.68
CA PRO A 167 -1.13 -26.48 13.00
C PRO A 167 -1.27 -26.63 14.53
N LYS A 168 -1.99 -27.66 14.97
CA LYS A 168 -1.88 -28.10 16.36
C LYS A 168 -0.38 -28.36 16.59
N LEU A 169 0.23 -27.59 17.48
CA LEU A 169 1.51 -27.95 18.09
C LEU A 169 1.34 -29.29 18.80
#